data_AF-A0A8H4P8A6-F1
#
_entry.id   AF-A0A8H4P8A6-F1
#
_cell.length_a   1.000
_cell.length_b   1.000
_cell.length_c   1.000
_cell.angle_alpha   90.00
_cell.angle_beta   90.00
_cell.angle_gamma   90.00
#
_symmetry.space_group_name_H-M   'P 1'
#
loop_
_entity.id
_entity.type
_entity.pdbx_description
1 polymer ?
#
loop_
_entity_poly.entity_id
_entity_poly.type
_entity_poly.pdbx_seq_one_letter_code
_entity_poly.pdbx_strand_id
1 'polypeptide(L)'
;MSVSPSRGELQVRIDAAVQKAEGTEPLSAFFSNWDEFADDYEALIIGMQATLKNDLVAKGIQATVSGRVKSEDSIKKSIERRKSRGEKYQNLGDIFEGMHDLAGFRIVVDYPSGIPEAENVVQQFVVVGKSDFSSNRDLGLDWTPIFGSFKSMNYRVKINRGKGDQLYRFRDVLVEIQVLSLAESLYNRLAHPLIYKKASGELSVKDQKIIDISHGLSLCYWICLSCMEENLGENQTIPRAVRQAGGGTEGVLPKLAAATPLPPSSSGTIPIKTLLDFIRTNQEQKDKSPDKLCQQLGTITGREAQAINHHSGSGHNINNFGSTTQQFGPSTTNHGPISNYYRSDPSNSETPKHSP
;
A
#
# COMPACT_ATOMS: atom_id res chain seq x y z
N MET A 1 10.86 -5.75 48.17
CA MET A 1 9.67 -6.28 47.46
C MET A 1 9.60 -5.61 46.10
N SER A 2 9.41 -6.36 45.02
CA SER A 2 9.13 -5.73 43.71
C SER A 2 7.68 -5.29 43.69
N VAL A 3 7.43 -3.98 43.56
CA VAL A 3 6.08 -3.48 43.28
C VAL A 3 5.88 -3.65 41.77
N SER A 4 5.09 -4.65 41.37
CA SER A 4 4.68 -4.83 39.98
C SER A 4 4.13 -3.50 39.45
N PRO A 5 4.65 -2.95 38.33
CA PRO A 5 4.23 -1.64 37.85
C PRO A 5 2.74 -1.68 37.53
N SER A 6 1.98 -0.74 38.09
CA SER A 6 0.53 -0.70 37.95
C SER A 6 0.10 -0.59 36.48
N ARG A 7 -0.79 -1.50 36.05
CA ARG A 7 -1.37 -1.57 34.71
C ARG A 7 -2.04 -0.26 34.29
N GLY A 8 -2.18 -0.06 32.97
CA GLY A 8 -2.96 1.04 32.41
C GLY A 8 -4.46 0.86 32.67
N GLU A 9 -5.18 1.98 32.79
CA GLU A 9 -6.62 2.05 33.04
C GLU A 9 -7.44 1.24 32.02
N LEU A 10 -7.08 1.31 30.73
CA LEU A 10 -7.73 0.53 29.67
C LEU A 10 -7.49 -0.97 29.86
N GLN A 11 -6.25 -1.39 30.19
CA GLN A 11 -5.96 -2.80 30.46
C GLN A 11 -6.72 -3.31 31.68
N VAL A 12 -6.85 -2.51 32.75
CA VAL A 12 -7.64 -2.88 33.94
C VAL A 12 -9.13 -3.04 33.61
N ARG A 13 -9.70 -2.20 32.73
CA ARG A 13 -11.09 -2.37 32.26
C ARG A 13 -11.25 -3.60 31.36
N ILE A 14 -10.29 -3.90 30.49
CA ILE A 14 -10.25 -5.14 29.71
C ILE A 14 -10.19 -6.36 30.65
N ASP A 15 -9.27 -6.38 31.63
CA ASP A 15 -9.12 -7.46 32.62
C ASP A 15 -10.45 -7.72 33.37
N ALA A 16 -11.13 -6.66 33.80
CA ALA A 16 -12.41 -6.73 34.50
C ALA A 16 -13.56 -7.22 33.58
N ALA A 17 -13.57 -6.81 32.31
CA ALA A 17 -14.53 -7.32 31.33
C ALA A 17 -14.31 -8.81 31.03
N VAL A 18 -13.06 -9.27 30.97
CA VAL A 18 -12.72 -10.70 30.80
C VAL A 18 -13.21 -11.53 31.98
N GLN A 19 -13.03 -11.05 33.22
CA GLN A 19 -13.57 -11.71 34.42
C GLN A 19 -15.11 -11.74 34.42
N LYS A 20 -15.76 -10.62 34.09
CA LYS A 20 -17.23 -10.51 34.00
C LYS A 20 -17.83 -11.40 32.90
N ALA A 21 -17.06 -11.72 31.86
CA ALA A 21 -17.46 -12.56 30.73
C ALA A 21 -17.19 -14.06 30.93
N GLU A 22 -16.74 -14.51 32.11
CA GLU A 22 -16.50 -15.93 32.38
C GLU A 22 -17.75 -16.79 32.11
N GLY A 23 -17.57 -17.91 31.39
CA GLY A 23 -18.67 -18.78 30.95
C GLY A 23 -19.52 -18.25 29.78
N THR A 24 -19.30 -17.03 29.29
CA THR A 24 -19.99 -16.45 28.12
C THR A 24 -19.27 -16.82 26.81
N GLU A 25 -20.00 -16.92 25.69
CA GLU A 25 -19.35 -17.13 24.38
C GLU A 25 -18.45 -15.93 24.02
N PRO A 26 -17.16 -16.15 23.67
CA PRO A 26 -16.19 -15.05 23.60
C PRO A 26 -16.48 -13.95 22.58
N LEU A 27 -17.07 -14.26 21.41
CA LEU A 27 -17.40 -13.26 20.40
C LEU A 27 -18.59 -12.42 20.85
N SER A 28 -19.62 -13.05 21.40
CA SER A 28 -20.78 -12.39 21.99
C SER A 28 -20.34 -11.44 23.12
N ALA A 29 -19.47 -11.92 24.01
CA ALA A 29 -18.87 -11.09 25.05
C ALA A 29 -18.05 -9.93 24.47
N PHE A 30 -17.25 -10.16 23.42
CA PHE A 30 -16.44 -9.12 22.78
C PHE A 30 -17.30 -8.00 22.18
N PHE A 31 -18.24 -8.34 21.29
CA PHE A 31 -19.07 -7.31 20.63
C PHE A 31 -20.01 -6.60 21.61
N SER A 32 -20.46 -7.26 22.69
CA SER A 32 -21.27 -6.63 23.74
C SER A 32 -20.51 -5.58 24.60
N ASN A 33 -19.18 -5.52 24.51
CA ASN A 33 -18.37 -4.50 25.19
C ASN A 33 -17.53 -3.65 24.21
N TRP A 34 -17.55 -3.96 22.90
CA TRP A 34 -16.62 -3.36 21.94
C TRP A 34 -16.81 -1.85 21.78
N ASP A 35 -18.05 -1.36 21.77
CA ASP A 35 -18.35 0.06 21.60
C ASP A 35 -17.76 0.91 22.74
N GLU A 36 -17.77 0.41 24.00
CA GLU A 36 -17.15 1.09 25.14
C GLU A 36 -15.61 1.15 25.01
N PHE A 37 -15.00 0.11 24.43
CA PHE A 37 -13.56 0.05 24.20
C PHE A 37 -13.12 0.82 22.95
N ALA A 38 -14.00 1.00 21.95
CA ALA A 38 -13.66 1.67 20.70
C ALA A 38 -13.23 3.13 20.91
N ASP A 39 -13.94 3.86 21.77
CA ASP A 39 -13.60 5.25 22.14
C ASP A 39 -12.24 5.34 22.86
N ASP A 40 -11.93 4.40 23.75
CA ASP A 40 -10.61 4.29 24.38
C ASP A 40 -9.51 3.96 23.38
N TYR A 41 -9.79 3.08 22.40
CA TYR A 41 -8.86 2.76 21.34
C TYR A 41 -8.65 3.95 20.39
N GLU A 42 -9.65 4.79 20.10
CA GLU A 42 -9.44 6.02 19.31
C GLU A 42 -8.65 7.08 20.10
N ALA A 43 -8.92 7.23 21.40
CA ALA A 43 -8.08 8.06 22.28
C ALA A 43 -6.62 7.57 22.33
N LEU A 44 -6.41 6.24 22.31
CA LEU A 44 -5.11 5.61 22.18
C LEU A 44 -4.46 5.94 20.82
N ILE A 45 -5.22 5.88 19.71
CA ILE A 45 -4.72 6.27 18.37
C ILE A 45 -4.18 7.71 18.41
N ILE A 46 -4.94 8.67 18.94
CA ILE A 46 -4.55 10.09 18.98
C ILE A 46 -3.25 10.29 19.77
N GLY A 47 -3.18 9.78 21.01
CA GLY A 47 -2.00 9.93 21.87
C GLY A 47 -0.76 9.22 21.29
N MET A 48 -0.94 8.03 20.72
CA MET A 48 0.17 7.23 20.20
C MET A 48 0.68 7.78 18.85
N GLN A 49 -0.20 8.29 17.97
CA GLN A 49 0.21 9.01 16.76
C GLN A 49 1.09 10.22 17.12
N ALA A 50 0.65 11.04 18.09
CA ALA A 50 1.40 12.21 18.53
C ALA A 50 2.76 11.83 19.14
N THR A 51 2.78 10.79 19.98
CA THR A 51 4.02 10.28 20.61
C THR A 51 5.00 9.76 19.56
N LEU A 52 4.58 8.86 18.66
CA LEU A 52 5.42 8.33 17.59
C LEU A 52 5.94 9.44 16.66
N LYS A 53 5.10 10.43 16.31
CA LYS A 53 5.53 11.57 15.49
C LYS A 53 6.61 12.40 16.19
N ASN A 54 6.46 12.67 17.48
CA ASN A 54 7.43 13.41 18.26
C ASN A 54 8.76 12.63 18.41
N ASP A 55 8.69 11.33 18.70
CA ASP A 55 9.87 10.46 18.84
C ASP A 55 10.66 10.33 17.52
N LEU A 56 9.97 10.32 16.36
CA LEU A 56 10.59 10.34 15.02
C LEU A 56 11.23 11.70 14.71
N VAL A 57 10.52 12.81 14.96
CA VAL A 57 11.04 14.18 14.74
C VAL A 57 12.23 14.50 15.65
N ALA A 58 12.23 14.02 16.90
CA ALA A 58 13.36 14.16 17.83
C ALA A 58 14.63 13.44 17.35
N LYS A 59 14.50 12.44 16.46
CA LYS A 59 15.61 11.78 15.76
C LYS A 59 15.92 12.36 14.37
N GLY A 60 15.21 13.41 13.93
CA GLY A 60 15.34 13.97 12.58
C GLY A 60 14.75 13.10 11.46
N ILE A 61 13.97 12.07 11.78
CA ILE A 61 13.42 11.13 10.79
C ILE A 61 12.23 11.78 10.08
N GLN A 62 12.33 11.97 8.76
CA GLN A 62 11.20 12.36 7.92
C GLN A 62 10.33 11.13 7.64
N ALA A 63 9.12 11.15 8.21
CA ALA A 63 8.15 10.07 8.11
C ALA A 63 6.71 10.56 8.33
N THR A 64 5.77 9.95 7.61
CA THR A 64 4.32 10.11 7.85
C THR A 64 3.82 9.02 8.81
N VAL A 65 3.37 9.44 10.00
CA VAL A 65 2.66 8.57 10.95
C VAL A 65 1.16 8.63 10.68
N SER A 66 0.51 7.47 10.69
CA SER A 66 -0.95 7.34 10.74
C SER A 66 -1.34 6.17 11.65
N GLY A 67 -2.58 6.16 12.13
CA GLY A 67 -3.15 5.08 12.94
C GLY A 67 -4.66 5.03 12.81
N ARG A 68 -5.26 3.90 13.17
CA ARG A 68 -6.71 3.67 13.11
C ARG A 68 -7.13 2.62 14.13
N VAL A 69 -8.36 2.72 14.62
CA VAL A 69 -9.06 1.57 15.22
C VAL A 69 -9.61 0.65 14.12
N LYS A 70 -9.72 -0.62 14.43
CA LYS A 70 -10.25 -1.66 13.55
C LYS A 70 -11.78 -1.64 13.61
N SER A 71 -12.43 -1.26 12.50
CA SER A 71 -13.90 -1.28 12.41
C SER A 71 -14.49 -2.65 12.75
N GLU A 72 -15.65 -2.69 13.41
CA GLU A 72 -16.34 -3.90 13.86
C GLU A 72 -16.48 -4.95 12.72
N ASP A 73 -16.85 -4.49 11.54
CA ASP A 73 -16.96 -5.27 10.31
C ASP A 73 -15.63 -5.94 9.89
N SER A 74 -14.52 -5.25 10.12
CA SER A 74 -13.15 -5.77 9.91
C SER A 74 -12.68 -6.68 11.06
N ILE A 75 -13.26 -6.55 12.26
CA ILE A 75 -13.05 -7.46 13.39
C ILE A 75 -13.73 -8.79 13.09
N LYS A 76 -15.04 -8.79 12.77
CA LYS A 76 -15.84 -9.96 12.38
C LYS A 76 -15.13 -10.80 11.30
N LYS A 77 -14.84 -10.19 10.15
CA LYS A 77 -14.12 -10.82 9.02
C LYS A 77 -12.71 -11.32 9.36
N SER A 78 -12.08 -10.74 10.38
CA SER A 78 -10.75 -11.17 10.84
C SER A 78 -10.82 -12.32 11.84
N ILE A 79 -11.87 -12.38 12.67
CA ILE A 79 -12.17 -13.52 13.55
C ILE A 79 -12.57 -14.74 12.71
N GLU A 80 -13.45 -14.57 11.72
CA GLU A 80 -13.89 -15.65 10.81
C GLU A 80 -12.71 -16.31 10.08
N ARG A 81 -11.84 -15.49 9.46
CA ARG A 81 -10.62 -15.93 8.77
C ARG A 81 -9.59 -16.60 9.70
N ARG A 82 -9.63 -16.30 11.00
CA ARG A 82 -8.77 -16.92 12.02
C ARG A 82 -9.37 -18.25 12.49
N LYS A 83 -10.68 -18.30 12.77
CA LYS A 83 -11.43 -19.54 13.06
C LYS A 83 -11.31 -20.56 11.92
N SER A 84 -11.40 -20.13 10.64
CA SER A 84 -11.21 -21.02 9.48
C SER A 84 -9.78 -21.52 9.28
N ARG A 85 -8.80 -21.00 10.03
CA ARG A 85 -7.41 -21.47 10.10
C ARG A 85 -7.13 -22.29 11.37
N GLY A 86 -8.14 -22.55 12.18
CA GLY A 86 -8.05 -23.35 13.40
C GLY A 86 -7.80 -22.56 14.69
N GLU A 87 -7.73 -21.23 14.67
CA GLU A 87 -7.69 -20.44 15.91
C GLU A 87 -9.01 -20.62 16.70
N LYS A 88 -8.89 -20.83 18.02
CA LYS A 88 -10.01 -20.96 18.94
C LYS A 88 -9.83 -19.99 20.09
N TYR A 89 -10.80 -19.09 20.26
CA TYR A 89 -10.92 -18.26 21.46
C TYR A 89 -11.78 -19.03 22.47
N GLN A 90 -11.24 -19.28 23.65
CA GLN A 90 -11.89 -19.95 24.78
C GLN A 90 -12.54 -18.93 25.71
N ASN A 91 -11.92 -17.75 25.86
CA ASN A 91 -12.39 -16.64 26.67
C ASN A 91 -12.21 -15.29 25.93
N LEU A 92 -12.75 -14.21 26.50
CA LEU A 92 -12.68 -12.86 25.92
C LEU A 92 -11.23 -12.32 25.82
N GLY A 93 -10.36 -12.68 26.77
CA GLY A 93 -8.96 -12.25 26.79
C GLY A 93 -8.17 -12.75 25.58
N ASP A 94 -8.43 -13.98 25.12
CA ASP A 94 -7.78 -14.56 23.93
C ASP A 94 -8.01 -13.71 22.67
N ILE A 95 -9.13 -12.97 22.60
CA ILE A 95 -9.46 -12.08 21.48
C ILE A 95 -8.62 -10.79 21.55
N PHE A 96 -8.50 -10.19 22.75
CA PHE A 96 -7.66 -9.01 22.96
C PHE A 96 -6.17 -9.30 22.82
N GLU A 97 -5.68 -10.45 23.29
CA GLU A 97 -4.28 -10.86 23.15
C GLU A 97 -3.95 -11.36 21.72
N GLY A 98 -4.87 -12.08 21.07
CA GLY A 98 -4.69 -12.53 19.69
C GLY A 98 -4.76 -11.40 18.66
N MET A 99 -5.66 -10.43 18.85
CA MET A 99 -5.94 -9.36 17.88
C MET A 99 -5.13 -8.09 18.13
N HIS A 100 -3.82 -8.24 18.04
CA HIS A 100 -2.83 -7.15 17.95
C HIS A 100 -3.21 -6.00 17.00
N ASP A 101 -4.02 -6.24 15.97
CA ASP A 101 -4.42 -5.23 15.00
C ASP A 101 -5.72 -4.46 15.32
N LEU A 102 -6.25 -4.53 16.57
CA LEU A 102 -7.39 -3.71 17.04
C LEU A 102 -7.09 -2.20 16.97
N ALA A 103 -5.90 -1.79 17.38
CA ALA A 103 -5.30 -0.49 17.06
C ALA A 103 -4.05 -0.72 16.21
N GLY A 104 -4.02 -0.14 15.01
CA GLY A 104 -2.97 -0.36 14.03
C GLY A 104 -2.37 0.94 13.51
N PHE A 105 -1.05 1.07 13.62
CA PHE A 105 -0.26 2.22 13.20
C PHE A 105 0.57 1.92 11.95
N ARG A 106 0.87 2.98 11.20
CA ARG A 106 1.76 2.96 10.03
C ARG A 106 2.74 4.11 10.12
N ILE A 107 4.02 3.78 10.13
CA ILE A 107 5.14 4.72 9.99
C ILE A 107 5.67 4.54 8.56
N VAL A 108 5.28 5.46 7.68
CA VAL A 108 5.80 5.54 6.31
C VAL A 108 7.05 6.40 6.37
N VAL A 109 8.23 5.82 6.19
CA VAL A 109 9.50 6.56 6.21
C VAL A 109 9.80 7.08 4.81
N ASP A 110 10.11 8.37 4.70
CA ASP A 110 10.26 9.05 3.42
C ASP A 110 11.61 8.76 2.75
N TYR A 111 12.65 8.42 3.52
CA TYR A 111 14.01 8.15 3.04
C TYR A 111 14.65 6.88 3.62
N PRO A 112 15.60 6.24 2.93
CA PRO A 112 16.24 4.99 3.36
C PRO A 112 16.96 5.05 4.72
N SER A 113 17.75 6.08 5.01
CA SER A 113 18.53 6.12 6.27
C SER A 113 17.64 6.15 7.52
N GLY A 114 16.43 6.69 7.38
CA GLY A 114 15.43 6.72 8.45
C GLY A 114 14.79 5.37 8.79
N ILE A 115 14.91 4.34 7.93
CA ILE A 115 14.22 3.04 8.15
C ILE A 115 14.73 2.34 9.43
N PRO A 116 16.04 2.10 9.63
CA PRO A 116 16.55 1.52 10.88
C PRO A 116 16.24 2.37 12.10
N GLU A 117 16.32 3.69 11.99
CA GLU A 117 16.06 4.58 13.13
C GLU A 117 14.58 4.67 13.52
N ALA A 118 13.66 4.47 12.57
CA ALA A 118 12.24 4.25 12.83
C ALA A 118 11.98 2.89 13.48
N GLU A 119 12.65 1.80 13.05
CA GLU A 119 12.62 0.52 13.79
C GLU A 119 13.14 0.70 15.23
N ASN A 120 14.14 1.55 15.43
CA ASN A 120 14.70 1.88 16.75
C ASN A 120 13.79 2.81 17.59
N VAL A 121 12.83 3.54 17.00
CA VAL A 121 11.74 4.20 17.75
C VAL A 121 10.72 3.15 18.23
N VAL A 122 10.35 2.20 17.38
CA VAL A 122 9.40 1.14 17.74
C VAL A 122 9.94 0.23 18.86
N GLN A 123 11.26 0.01 18.91
CA GLN A 123 11.94 -0.72 19.98
C GLN A 123 11.93 -0.02 21.36
N GLN A 124 11.46 1.23 21.48
CA GLN A 124 11.22 1.87 22.78
C GLN A 124 9.98 1.30 23.51
N PHE A 125 9.11 0.59 22.79
CA PHE A 125 7.95 -0.11 23.34
C PHE A 125 8.29 -1.58 23.62
N VAL A 126 7.50 -2.28 24.42
CA VAL A 126 7.74 -3.70 24.71
C VAL A 126 7.31 -4.53 23.50
N VAL A 127 8.26 -4.83 22.61
CA VAL A 127 8.03 -5.69 21.43
C VAL A 127 7.77 -7.12 21.88
N VAL A 128 6.54 -7.60 21.67
CA VAL A 128 6.11 -8.98 21.96
C VAL A 128 6.04 -9.86 20.71
N GLY A 129 6.26 -9.29 19.53
CA GLY A 129 6.42 -10.04 18.28
C GLY A 129 6.84 -9.16 17.11
N LYS A 130 7.55 -9.75 16.14
CA LYS A 130 7.93 -9.15 14.85
C LYS A 130 7.42 -10.04 13.72
N SER A 131 7.06 -9.48 12.57
CA SER A 131 6.60 -10.24 11.39
C SER A 131 7.01 -9.51 10.12
N ASP A 132 7.94 -10.11 9.38
CA ASP A 132 8.35 -9.62 8.05
C ASP A 132 7.31 -10.05 7.02
N PHE A 133 6.59 -9.09 6.45
CA PHE A 133 5.76 -9.31 5.28
C PHE A 133 6.66 -9.35 4.05
N SER A 134 7.42 -10.44 3.85
CA SER A 134 8.41 -10.54 2.76
C SER A 134 7.78 -10.40 1.37
N SER A 135 8.51 -9.83 0.42
CA SER A 135 8.04 -9.60 -0.96
C SER A 135 7.62 -10.88 -1.70
N ASN A 136 8.15 -12.04 -1.31
CA ASN A 136 8.09 -13.26 -2.11
C ASN A 136 6.88 -14.16 -1.80
N ARG A 137 5.82 -13.60 -1.19
CA ARG A 137 4.57 -14.33 -0.93
C ARG A 137 3.82 -14.61 -2.23
N ASP A 138 3.31 -15.82 -2.37
CA ASP A 138 2.21 -16.09 -3.30
C ASP A 138 0.98 -15.26 -2.90
N LEU A 139 0.28 -14.73 -3.90
CA LEU A 139 -0.91 -13.89 -3.77
C LEU A 139 -2.18 -14.59 -4.30
N GLY A 140 -2.06 -15.80 -4.86
CA GLY A 140 -3.17 -16.48 -5.55
C GLY A 140 -3.62 -15.69 -6.79
N LEU A 141 -2.66 -15.28 -7.60
CA LEU A 141 -2.84 -14.52 -8.84
C LEU A 141 -2.36 -15.33 -10.05
N ASP A 142 -3.03 -15.19 -11.18
CA ASP A 142 -2.65 -15.82 -12.45
C ASP A 142 -1.36 -15.23 -13.04
N TRP A 143 -1.00 -14.01 -12.60
CA TRP A 143 0.27 -13.36 -12.85
C TRP A 143 1.18 -13.41 -11.63
N THR A 144 2.32 -14.11 -11.76
CA THR A 144 3.44 -14.04 -10.81
C THR A 144 4.07 -12.64 -10.85
N PRO A 145 4.05 -11.85 -9.76
CA PRO A 145 4.61 -10.50 -9.77
C PRO A 145 6.13 -10.49 -9.95
N ILE A 146 6.64 -9.64 -10.85
CA ILE A 146 8.08 -9.47 -11.11
C ILE A 146 8.74 -8.63 -10.00
N PHE A 147 8.03 -7.60 -9.53
CA PHE A 147 8.54 -6.70 -8.48
C PHE A 147 8.13 -7.16 -7.07
N GLY A 148 7.45 -8.31 -6.97
CA GLY A 148 7.02 -8.91 -5.72
C GLY A 148 5.78 -8.26 -5.10
N SER A 149 5.39 -8.81 -3.96
CA SER A 149 4.26 -8.38 -3.14
C SER A 149 4.66 -7.34 -2.07
N PHE A 150 3.66 -6.73 -1.43
CA PHE A 150 3.83 -5.61 -0.49
C PHE A 150 4.71 -6.01 0.71
N LYS A 151 5.72 -5.20 1.00
CA LYS A 151 6.62 -5.35 2.14
C LYS A 151 6.34 -4.36 3.27
N SER A 152 6.31 -4.89 4.48
CA SER A 152 6.33 -4.12 5.72
C SER A 152 6.97 -4.92 6.84
N MET A 153 7.55 -4.22 7.81
CA MET A 153 7.92 -4.84 9.07
C MET A 153 6.84 -4.53 10.11
N ASN A 154 6.12 -5.57 10.54
CA ASN A 154 5.04 -5.45 11.50
C ASN A 154 5.53 -5.80 12.90
N TYR A 155 5.36 -4.87 13.83
CA TYR A 155 5.68 -5.02 15.24
C TYR A 155 4.40 -5.15 16.04
N ARG A 156 4.33 -6.18 16.90
CA ARG A 156 3.31 -6.28 17.95
C ARG A 156 3.95 -5.76 19.23
N VAL A 157 3.45 -4.66 19.78
CA VAL A 157 4.05 -4.01 20.95
C VAL A 157 3.03 -3.78 22.05
N LYS A 158 3.46 -3.91 23.31
CA LYS A 158 2.72 -3.45 24.48
C LYS A 158 3.24 -2.07 24.91
N ILE A 159 2.33 -1.14 25.20
CA ILE A 159 2.66 0.23 25.60
C ILE A 159 3.31 0.21 26.99
N ASN A 160 4.53 0.74 27.13
CA ASN A 160 5.31 0.71 28.38
C ASN A 160 5.78 2.10 28.81
N ARG A 161 4.90 3.10 28.76
CA ARG A 161 5.21 4.45 29.26
C ARG A 161 4.97 4.56 30.77
N GLY A 162 5.58 5.57 31.39
CA GLY A 162 5.59 5.80 32.85
C GLY A 162 4.52 6.79 33.33
N LYS A 163 4.35 6.92 34.65
CA LYS A 163 3.41 7.91 35.23
C LYS A 163 3.83 9.33 34.81
N GLY A 164 2.87 10.10 34.32
CA GLY A 164 3.10 11.45 33.76
C GLY A 164 3.16 11.50 32.23
N ASP A 165 3.31 10.35 31.55
CA ASP A 165 3.15 10.25 30.09
C ASP A 165 1.65 10.12 29.73
N GLN A 166 1.22 10.78 28.65
CA GLN A 166 -0.17 10.71 28.15
C GLN A 166 -0.62 9.28 27.82
N LEU A 167 0.31 8.39 27.45
CA LEU A 167 0.05 6.98 27.14
C LEU A 167 -0.04 6.09 28.39
N TYR A 168 0.15 6.63 29.60
CA TYR A 168 0.14 5.83 30.82
C TYR A 168 -1.19 5.08 31.06
N ARG A 169 -2.34 5.70 30.73
CA ARG A 169 -3.67 5.04 30.79
C ARG A 169 -3.81 3.85 29.83
N PHE A 170 -2.96 3.76 28.81
CA PHE A 170 -2.93 2.69 27.81
C PHE A 170 -1.81 1.67 28.05
N ARG A 171 -1.11 1.77 29.18
CA ARG A 171 -0.03 0.85 29.55
C ARG A 171 -0.49 -0.62 29.53
N ASP A 172 0.40 -1.48 29.03
CA ASP A 172 0.25 -2.93 28.80
C ASP A 172 -0.72 -3.34 27.67
N VAL A 173 -1.46 -2.39 27.07
CA VAL A 173 -2.34 -2.63 25.90
C VAL A 173 -1.50 -2.96 24.67
N LEU A 174 -1.98 -3.96 23.91
CA LEU A 174 -1.33 -4.50 22.70
C LEU A 174 -1.77 -3.74 21.43
N VAL A 175 -0.82 -3.36 20.59
CA VAL A 175 -1.05 -2.70 19.29
C VAL A 175 -0.12 -3.23 18.20
N GLU A 176 -0.48 -3.01 16.93
CA GLU A 176 0.40 -3.26 15.78
C GLU A 176 1.01 -1.94 15.27
N ILE A 177 2.32 -1.90 15.04
CA ILE A 177 3.00 -0.81 14.32
C ILE A 177 3.66 -1.39 13.06
N GLN A 178 3.25 -0.90 11.90
CA GLN A 178 3.80 -1.27 10.60
C GLN A 178 4.84 -0.20 10.20
N VAL A 179 6.12 -0.59 10.06
CA VAL A 179 7.16 0.25 9.46
C VAL A 179 7.29 -0.12 7.99
N LEU A 180 7.25 0.87 7.10
CA LEU A 180 7.32 0.68 5.65
C LEU A 180 7.98 1.89 4.97
N SER A 181 8.57 1.68 3.79
CA SER A 181 9.10 2.77 2.97
C SER A 181 7.98 3.55 2.27
N LEU A 182 8.30 4.76 1.80
CA LEU A 182 7.43 5.53 0.93
C LEU A 182 7.00 4.75 -0.33
N ALA A 183 7.91 3.97 -0.93
CA ALA A 183 7.58 3.14 -2.10
C ALA A 183 6.58 2.02 -1.80
N GLU A 184 6.77 1.29 -0.70
CA GLU A 184 5.79 0.29 -0.25
C GLU A 184 4.45 0.94 0.10
N SER A 185 4.47 2.17 0.65
CA SER A 185 3.24 2.94 0.89
C SER A 185 2.55 3.38 -0.40
N LEU A 186 3.29 3.73 -1.46
CA LEU A 186 2.73 4.11 -2.76
C LEU A 186 2.09 2.90 -3.45
N TYR A 187 2.83 1.79 -3.56
CA TYR A 187 2.34 0.53 -4.12
C TYR A 187 1.09 0.01 -3.38
N ASN A 188 1.13 -0.04 -2.04
CA ASN A 188 0.05 -0.59 -1.25
C ASN A 188 -1.25 0.23 -1.33
N ARG A 189 -1.21 1.52 -1.72
CA ARG A 189 -2.44 2.31 -1.99
C ARG A 189 -3.25 1.74 -3.15
N LEU A 190 -2.59 1.15 -4.16
CA LEU A 190 -3.25 0.49 -5.29
C LEU A 190 -3.50 -1.01 -5.00
N ALA A 191 -2.51 -1.72 -4.45
CA ALA A 191 -2.61 -3.16 -4.22
C ALA A 191 -3.59 -3.55 -3.10
N HIS A 192 -3.73 -2.76 -2.04
CA HIS A 192 -4.61 -3.08 -0.91
C HIS A 192 -6.10 -3.21 -1.27
N PRO A 193 -6.75 -2.25 -1.97
CA PRO A 193 -8.14 -2.42 -2.38
C PRO A 193 -8.32 -3.54 -3.42
N LEU A 194 -7.41 -3.63 -4.39
CA LEU A 194 -7.58 -4.50 -5.56
C LEU A 194 -7.20 -5.97 -5.28
N ILE A 195 -5.99 -6.24 -4.80
CA ILE A 195 -5.52 -7.61 -4.55
C ILE A 195 -6.02 -8.10 -3.18
N TYR A 196 -5.72 -7.36 -2.11
CA TYR A 196 -5.87 -7.88 -0.74
C TYR A 196 -7.30 -7.78 -0.18
N LYS A 197 -8.09 -6.80 -0.63
CA LYS A 197 -9.53 -6.70 -0.32
C LYS A 197 -10.45 -7.27 -1.41
N LYS A 198 -9.94 -7.58 -2.61
CA LYS A 198 -10.72 -7.97 -3.81
C LYS A 198 -11.94 -7.05 -4.06
N ALA A 199 -11.78 -5.74 -3.81
CA ALA A 199 -12.90 -4.78 -3.80
C ALA A 199 -13.53 -4.56 -5.20
N SER A 200 -12.84 -4.98 -6.26
CA SER A 200 -13.29 -4.96 -7.66
C SER A 200 -13.77 -6.32 -8.17
N GLY A 201 -13.85 -7.35 -7.32
CA GLY A 201 -14.01 -8.74 -7.74
C GLY A 201 -12.69 -9.35 -8.21
N GLU A 202 -12.75 -10.23 -9.21
CA GLU A 202 -11.55 -10.84 -9.82
C GLU A 202 -10.84 -9.86 -10.75
N LEU A 203 -9.51 -9.79 -10.65
CA LEU A 203 -8.67 -8.92 -11.47
C LEU A 203 -8.22 -9.67 -12.72
N SER A 204 -8.28 -9.07 -13.90
CA SER A 204 -7.70 -9.70 -15.09
C SER A 204 -6.16 -9.74 -14.99
N VAL A 205 -5.52 -10.67 -15.71
CA VAL A 205 -4.06 -10.74 -15.87
C VAL A 205 -3.44 -9.39 -16.29
N LYS A 206 -4.19 -8.56 -17.03
CA LYS A 206 -3.76 -7.21 -17.42
C LYS A 206 -3.71 -6.27 -16.20
N ASP A 207 -4.71 -6.30 -15.33
CA ASP A 207 -4.79 -5.44 -14.16
C ASP A 207 -3.78 -5.87 -13.09
N GLN A 208 -3.62 -7.19 -12.90
CA GLN A 208 -2.57 -7.78 -12.07
C GLN A 208 -1.17 -7.28 -12.50
N LYS A 209 -0.88 -7.25 -13.80
CA LYS A 209 0.36 -6.69 -14.38
C LYS A 209 0.52 -5.19 -14.17
N ILE A 210 -0.55 -4.40 -14.28
CA ILE A 210 -0.49 -2.95 -14.02
C ILE A 210 -0.19 -2.66 -12.54
N ILE A 211 -0.74 -3.46 -11.62
CA ILE A 211 -0.45 -3.35 -10.19
C ILE A 211 1.01 -3.71 -9.90
N ASP A 212 1.54 -4.80 -10.49
CA ASP A 212 2.96 -5.18 -10.41
C ASP A 212 3.90 -4.09 -10.96
N ILE A 213 3.58 -3.50 -12.13
CA ILE A 213 4.31 -2.35 -12.70
C ILE A 213 4.30 -1.14 -11.75
N SER A 214 3.20 -0.89 -11.04
CA SER A 214 3.13 0.20 -10.05
C SER A 214 4.08 -0.01 -8.85
N HIS A 215 4.38 -1.27 -8.52
CA HIS A 215 5.40 -1.59 -7.53
C HIS A 215 6.80 -1.25 -8.06
N GLY A 216 7.13 -1.69 -9.28
CA GLY A 216 8.40 -1.36 -9.94
C GLY A 216 8.65 0.15 -10.05
N LEU A 217 7.64 0.93 -10.45
CA LEU A 217 7.73 2.40 -10.48
C LEU A 217 7.98 3.01 -9.10
N SER A 218 7.34 2.48 -8.05
CA SER A 218 7.55 2.93 -6.67
C SER A 218 8.97 2.63 -6.20
N LEU A 219 9.50 1.44 -6.51
CA LEU A 219 10.88 1.04 -6.21
C LEU A 219 11.92 1.88 -6.98
N CYS A 220 11.65 2.23 -8.24
CA CYS A 220 12.50 3.19 -8.99
C CYS A 220 12.57 4.55 -8.28
N TYR A 221 11.45 5.06 -7.78
CA TYR A 221 11.44 6.32 -7.03
C TYR A 221 12.22 6.21 -5.70
N TRP A 222 12.13 5.08 -5.00
CA TRP A 222 12.96 4.80 -3.81
C TRP A 222 14.45 4.84 -4.12
N ILE A 223 14.89 4.24 -5.23
CA ILE A 223 16.30 4.29 -5.68
C ILE A 223 16.72 5.75 -5.94
N CYS A 224 15.89 6.56 -6.59
CA CYS A 224 16.17 7.99 -6.80
C CYS A 224 16.30 8.76 -5.47
N LEU A 225 15.50 8.42 -4.45
CA LEU A 225 15.62 9.01 -3.12
C LEU A 225 16.93 8.55 -2.44
N SER A 226 17.27 7.26 -2.48
CA SER A 226 18.54 6.73 -1.96
C SER A 226 19.77 7.42 -2.53
N CYS A 227 19.79 7.71 -3.84
CA CYS A 227 20.91 8.37 -4.49
C CYS A 227 20.99 9.89 -4.21
N MET A 228 19.94 10.49 -3.65
CA MET A 228 19.84 11.93 -3.43
C MET A 228 19.76 12.33 -1.96
N GLU A 229 19.53 11.40 -1.02
CA GLU A 229 19.27 11.66 0.41
C GLU A 229 20.30 12.62 1.06
N GLU A 230 21.60 12.39 0.85
CA GLU A 230 22.68 13.25 1.36
C GLU A 230 22.61 14.69 0.82
N ASN A 231 22.10 14.88 -0.40
CA ASN A 231 21.94 16.18 -1.06
C ASN A 231 20.62 16.90 -0.68
N LEU A 232 19.82 16.31 0.23
CA LEU A 232 18.56 16.89 0.71
C LEU A 232 18.67 17.50 2.12
N GLY A 233 19.88 17.47 2.71
CA GLY A 233 20.21 18.22 3.92
C GLY A 233 20.17 19.75 3.71
N GLU A 234 19.66 20.44 4.72
CA GLU A 234 19.57 21.91 4.87
C GLU A 234 18.66 22.70 3.89
N ASN A 235 17.84 23.60 4.48
CA ASN A 235 17.22 24.79 3.86
C ASN A 235 16.55 24.65 2.47
N GLN A 236 15.75 23.61 2.25
CA GLN A 236 15.02 23.43 0.98
C GLN A 236 13.69 24.21 0.92
N THR A 237 13.75 25.46 0.44
CA THR A 237 12.55 26.16 -0.05
C THR A 237 11.89 25.36 -1.18
N ILE A 238 10.55 25.18 -1.13
CA ILE A 238 9.71 24.37 -2.06
C ILE A 238 10.37 24.20 -3.45
N PRO A 239 10.64 22.97 -3.94
CA PRO A 239 11.41 22.77 -5.17
C PRO A 239 10.96 23.66 -6.33
N ARG A 240 11.92 24.23 -7.08
CA ARG A 240 11.63 25.26 -8.11
C ARG A 240 10.58 24.79 -9.13
N ALA A 241 10.61 23.51 -9.50
CA ALA A 241 9.60 22.89 -10.38
C ALA A 241 8.17 22.94 -9.81
N VAL A 242 7.99 22.72 -8.50
CA VAL A 242 6.69 22.81 -7.82
C VAL A 242 6.21 24.25 -7.75
N ARG A 243 7.10 25.21 -7.43
CA ARG A 243 6.80 26.65 -7.51
C ARG A 243 6.41 27.08 -8.92
N GLN A 244 7.05 26.56 -9.96
CA GLN A 244 6.74 26.85 -11.38
C GLN A 244 5.50 26.10 -11.90
N ALA A 245 4.99 25.10 -11.20
CA ALA A 245 3.72 24.45 -11.54
C ALA A 245 2.50 25.22 -10.99
N GLY A 246 2.62 25.84 -9.82
CA GLY A 246 1.58 26.68 -9.22
C GLY A 246 1.65 28.17 -9.60
N GLY A 247 2.85 28.73 -9.75
CA GLY A 247 3.07 30.09 -10.22
C GLY A 247 2.94 30.17 -11.74
N GLY A 248 1.77 30.64 -12.21
CA GLY A 248 1.36 30.52 -13.60
C GLY A 248 2.28 31.17 -14.64
N THR A 249 2.88 30.32 -15.48
CA THR A 249 3.12 30.61 -16.90
C THR A 249 2.52 29.48 -17.72
N GLU A 250 1.73 29.80 -18.74
CA GLU A 250 1.03 28.80 -19.54
C GLU A 250 2.00 27.81 -20.21
N GLY A 251 1.68 26.51 -20.11
CA GLY A 251 2.43 25.44 -20.79
C GLY A 251 3.18 24.45 -19.89
N VAL A 252 3.28 24.67 -18.56
CA VAL A 252 3.87 23.66 -17.64
C VAL A 252 2.94 22.45 -17.48
N LEU A 253 1.71 22.67 -17.00
CA LEU A 253 0.70 21.59 -16.89
C LEU A 253 0.34 20.94 -18.24
N PRO A 254 0.11 21.68 -19.35
CA PRO A 254 -0.14 21.08 -20.66
C PRO A 254 0.97 20.14 -21.16
N LYS A 255 2.25 20.43 -20.88
CA LYS A 255 3.37 19.52 -21.23
C LYS A 255 3.42 18.28 -20.33
N LEU A 256 3.03 18.40 -19.06
CA LEU A 256 2.90 17.27 -18.14
C LEU A 256 1.73 16.34 -18.53
N ALA A 257 0.60 16.93 -18.92
CA ALA A 257 -0.54 16.19 -19.48
C ALA A 257 -0.18 15.42 -20.76
N ALA A 258 0.61 16.03 -21.66
CA ALA A 258 1.12 15.37 -22.87
C ALA A 258 2.21 14.30 -22.60
N ALA A 259 2.81 14.29 -21.41
CA ALA A 259 3.83 13.31 -21.01
C ALA A 259 3.26 12.14 -20.16
N THR A 260 1.98 12.19 -19.80
CA THR A 260 1.30 11.12 -19.04
C THR A 260 0.81 10.03 -19.99
N PRO A 261 1.18 8.75 -19.81
CA PRO A 261 0.65 7.66 -20.63
C PRO A 261 -0.87 7.51 -20.51
N LEU A 262 -1.61 8.01 -21.50
CA LEU A 262 -2.98 7.56 -21.74
C LEU A 262 -2.95 6.05 -22.07
N PRO A 263 -3.91 5.26 -21.56
CA PRO A 263 -4.03 3.85 -21.93
C PRO A 263 -4.33 3.74 -23.44
N PRO A 264 -3.84 2.69 -24.13
CA PRO A 264 -4.03 2.56 -25.56
C PRO A 264 -5.50 2.30 -25.94
N SER A 265 -6.23 3.39 -26.16
CA SER A 265 -6.68 3.64 -27.54
C SER A 265 -5.47 4.14 -28.34
N SER A 266 -5.36 3.70 -29.59
CA SER A 266 -4.21 3.83 -30.50
C SER A 266 -3.32 5.10 -30.39
N SER A 267 -2.00 4.85 -30.29
CA SER A 267 -0.85 5.78 -30.47
C SER A 267 -0.48 6.76 -29.33
N GLY A 268 0.83 7.00 -29.15
CA GLY A 268 1.36 8.16 -28.41
C GLY A 268 2.48 7.93 -27.37
N THR A 269 2.65 6.72 -26.83
CA THR A 269 3.52 6.48 -25.64
C THR A 269 4.99 6.22 -25.98
N ILE A 270 5.93 6.72 -25.15
CA ILE A 270 7.30 6.16 -25.09
C ILE A 270 7.20 4.76 -24.45
N PRO A 271 7.65 3.67 -25.11
CA PRO A 271 7.57 2.34 -24.52
C PRO A 271 8.48 2.19 -23.29
N ILE A 272 8.00 1.53 -22.23
CA ILE A 272 8.82 1.23 -21.02
C ILE A 272 10.11 0.50 -21.39
N LYS A 273 10.05 -0.41 -22.36
CA LYS A 273 11.23 -1.10 -22.93
C LYS A 273 12.31 -0.13 -23.41
N THR A 274 11.92 0.94 -24.10
CA THR A 274 12.82 1.97 -24.66
C THR A 274 13.60 2.71 -23.58
N LEU A 275 12.98 2.97 -22.42
CA LEU A 275 13.65 3.55 -21.25
C LEU A 275 14.58 2.54 -20.55
N LEU A 276 14.13 1.29 -20.36
CA LEU A 276 14.92 0.23 -19.73
C LEU A 276 16.15 -0.17 -20.58
N ASP A 277 16.07 -0.07 -21.91
CA ASP A 277 17.19 -0.32 -22.81
C ASP A 277 18.20 0.85 -22.82
N PHE A 278 17.76 2.11 -22.69
CA PHE A 278 18.66 3.27 -22.49
C PHE A 278 19.47 3.17 -21.19
N ILE A 279 18.82 2.83 -20.08
CA ILE A 279 19.46 2.68 -18.76
C ILE A 279 20.56 1.61 -18.85
N ARG A 280 20.21 0.42 -19.36
CA ARG A 280 21.15 -0.70 -19.50
C ARG A 280 22.35 -0.38 -20.40
N THR A 281 22.14 0.42 -21.46
CA THR A 281 23.19 0.81 -22.42
C THR A 281 24.22 1.80 -21.83
N ASN A 282 23.91 2.46 -20.71
CA ASN A 282 24.82 3.40 -20.04
C ASN A 282 25.36 2.89 -18.70
N GLN A 283 24.95 1.70 -18.26
CA GLN A 283 25.12 1.24 -16.88
C GLN A 283 26.57 0.86 -16.49
N GLU A 284 27.45 0.67 -17.48
CA GLU A 284 28.86 0.27 -17.29
C GLU A 284 29.88 1.38 -17.66
N GLN A 285 29.43 2.52 -18.20
CA GLN A 285 30.31 3.62 -18.61
C GLN A 285 30.47 4.64 -17.47
N LYS A 286 31.66 4.69 -16.86
CA LYS A 286 31.90 5.42 -15.61
C LYS A 286 31.87 6.95 -15.72
N ASP A 287 32.22 7.52 -16.87
CA ASP A 287 32.43 8.97 -17.03
C ASP A 287 31.69 9.55 -18.26
N LYS A 288 30.40 9.90 -18.07
CA LYS A 288 29.64 10.76 -18.99
C LYS A 288 29.10 11.98 -18.24
N SER A 289 29.22 13.17 -18.83
CA SER A 289 28.52 14.35 -18.32
C SER A 289 26.99 14.20 -18.51
N PRO A 290 26.16 14.82 -17.64
CA PRO A 290 24.71 14.75 -17.75
C PRO A 290 24.18 15.15 -19.13
N ASP A 291 24.81 16.15 -19.77
CA ASP A 291 24.41 16.66 -21.08
C ASP A 291 24.42 15.57 -22.16
N LYS A 292 25.45 14.71 -22.18
CA LYS A 292 25.55 13.60 -23.15
C LYS A 292 24.48 12.52 -22.93
N LEU A 293 24.08 12.29 -21.67
CA LEU A 293 23.00 11.35 -21.35
C LEU A 293 21.64 11.91 -21.80
N CYS A 294 21.38 13.20 -21.52
CA CYS A 294 20.20 13.90 -22.03
C CYS A 294 20.15 13.92 -23.57
N GLN A 295 21.31 14.13 -24.21
CA GLN A 295 21.45 14.15 -25.67
C GLN A 295 21.06 12.79 -26.30
N GLN A 296 21.61 11.68 -25.79
CA GLN A 296 21.25 10.33 -26.28
C GLN A 296 19.79 9.94 -25.98
N LEU A 297 19.21 10.40 -24.86
CA LEU A 297 17.80 10.15 -24.53
C LEU A 297 16.84 10.83 -25.53
N GLY A 298 17.20 11.99 -26.06
CA GLY A 298 16.47 12.65 -27.15
C GLY A 298 16.36 11.74 -28.39
N THR A 299 17.48 11.20 -28.86
CA THR A 299 17.52 10.30 -30.03
C THR A 299 16.59 9.10 -29.88
N ILE A 300 16.64 8.46 -28.72
CA ILE A 300 15.90 7.22 -28.44
C ILE A 300 14.38 7.47 -28.26
N THR A 301 13.98 8.71 -27.99
CA THR A 301 12.57 9.14 -27.92
C THR A 301 12.04 9.75 -29.23
N GLY A 302 12.82 9.69 -30.33
CA GLY A 302 12.43 10.23 -31.63
C GLY A 302 12.61 11.75 -31.77
N ARG A 303 13.44 12.37 -30.92
CA ARG A 303 13.85 13.78 -30.99
C ARG A 303 15.37 13.88 -30.94
N GLU A 304 15.99 13.50 -32.07
CA GLU A 304 17.42 13.30 -32.31
C GLU A 304 18.42 14.10 -31.47
N ALA A 305 19.45 13.40 -30.96
CA ALA A 305 20.84 13.88 -30.97
C ALA A 305 21.89 12.72 -30.86
N GLN A 306 21.96 11.86 -31.88
CA GLN A 306 23.16 11.20 -32.46
C GLN A 306 24.13 10.29 -31.60
N ALA A 307 24.61 9.18 -32.21
CA ALA A 307 25.64 8.17 -31.79
C ALA A 307 25.30 7.20 -30.60
N ILE A 308 25.43 5.83 -30.61
CA ILE A 308 26.44 4.81 -31.07
C ILE A 308 27.50 4.46 -29.97
N ASN A 309 27.94 3.23 -29.59
CA ASN A 309 27.62 1.77 -29.78
C ASN A 309 28.45 0.92 -28.72
N HIS A 310 28.49 -0.44 -28.59
CA HIS A 310 27.52 -1.58 -28.62
C HIS A 310 28.26 -2.96 -28.34
N HIS A 311 27.55 -4.13 -28.31
CA HIS A 311 27.99 -5.58 -28.30
C HIS A 311 28.44 -6.32 -26.99
N SER A 312 28.29 -7.66 -26.76
CA SER A 312 27.41 -8.76 -27.30
C SER A 312 27.58 -10.19 -26.65
N GLY A 313 26.48 -10.97 -26.44
CA GLY A 313 26.40 -12.48 -26.48
C GLY A 313 26.51 -13.31 -25.16
N SER A 314 26.01 -14.58 -25.01
CA SER A 314 25.17 -15.47 -25.85
C SER A 314 24.73 -16.82 -25.15
N GLY A 315 23.53 -17.38 -25.45
CA GLY A 315 23.07 -18.80 -25.21
C GLY A 315 21.80 -18.99 -24.33
N HIS A 316 20.61 -19.49 -24.74
CA HIS A 316 20.11 -20.78 -25.35
C HIS A 316 20.16 -22.01 -24.41
N ASN A 317 19.13 -22.87 -24.21
CA ASN A 317 17.94 -23.30 -24.99
C ASN A 317 16.62 -23.29 -24.16
N ILE A 318 15.41 -22.97 -24.66
CA ILE A 318 14.42 -23.70 -25.52
C ILE A 318 13.67 -24.89 -24.85
N ASN A 319 12.34 -24.76 -24.73
CA ASN A 319 11.33 -25.81 -25.00
C ASN A 319 9.95 -25.16 -25.33
N ASN A 320 8.97 -25.91 -25.87
CA ASN A 320 7.91 -25.36 -26.74
C ASN A 320 6.47 -25.94 -26.48
N PHE A 321 5.49 -25.54 -27.32
CA PHE A 321 4.05 -25.91 -27.43
C PHE A 321 3.05 -25.17 -26.49
N GLY A 322 1.86 -24.72 -26.95
CA GLY A 322 1.38 -24.51 -28.33
C GLY A 322 -0.15 -24.53 -28.57
N SER A 323 -0.78 -23.36 -28.81
CA SER A 323 -2.11 -23.14 -29.45
C SER A 323 -3.38 -23.68 -28.69
N THR A 324 -4.65 -23.31 -28.98
CA THR A 324 -5.27 -22.63 -30.16
C THR A 324 -6.54 -21.82 -29.79
N THR A 325 -6.62 -20.56 -30.26
CA THR A 325 -7.65 -19.82 -31.07
C THR A 325 -9.10 -20.40 -31.20
N GLN A 326 -10.23 -19.66 -31.30
CA GLN A 326 -10.66 -18.50 -32.14
C GLN A 326 -11.78 -17.64 -31.45
N GLN A 327 -11.93 -16.31 -31.64
CA GLN A 327 -12.70 -15.51 -32.66
C GLN A 327 -14.20 -15.90 -32.81
N PHE A 328 -15.18 -15.00 -33.04
CA PHE A 328 -15.25 -13.79 -33.89
C PHE A 328 -16.11 -12.61 -33.34
N GLY A 329 -16.04 -11.43 -33.98
CA GLY A 329 -17.01 -10.30 -33.89
C GLY A 329 -18.01 -10.26 -35.07
N PRO A 330 -18.79 -9.17 -35.32
CA PRO A 330 -18.25 -7.82 -35.58
C PRO A 330 -19.05 -6.62 -34.96
N SER A 331 -18.79 -5.38 -35.41
CA SER A 331 -19.13 -4.09 -34.74
C SER A 331 -20.22 -3.24 -35.43
N THR A 332 -20.85 -2.30 -34.68
CA THR A 332 -21.50 -1.02 -35.12
C THR A 332 -22.24 -0.35 -33.92
N THR A 333 -22.51 0.96 -33.79
CA THR A 333 -21.78 2.21 -34.17
C THR A 333 -22.26 3.42 -33.31
N ASN A 334 -21.34 4.36 -33.03
CA ASN A 334 -21.44 5.79 -32.63
C ASN A 334 -22.77 6.51 -32.20
N HIS A 335 -22.59 7.33 -31.15
CA HIS A 335 -23.22 8.65 -30.82
C HIS A 335 -24.67 8.73 -30.27
N GLY A 336 -24.89 9.70 -29.36
CA GLY A 336 -26.20 10.20 -28.87
C GLY A 336 -26.40 11.68 -29.29
N PRO A 337 -27.02 12.59 -28.50
CA PRO A 337 -27.63 12.47 -27.16
C PRO A 337 -29.02 13.21 -27.02
N ILE A 338 -29.45 13.53 -25.77
CA ILE A 338 -30.41 14.60 -25.36
C ILE A 338 -31.95 14.33 -25.38
N SER A 339 -32.59 14.70 -24.25
CA SER A 339 -34.00 15.17 -24.04
C SER A 339 -35.21 14.20 -24.04
N ASN A 340 -35.99 14.31 -22.95
CA ASN A 340 -37.46 14.24 -22.77
C ASN A 340 -38.36 13.47 -23.78
N TYR A 341 -39.27 12.61 -23.26
CA TYR A 341 -40.67 13.00 -23.00
C TYR A 341 -41.47 11.94 -22.19
N TYR A 342 -42.73 12.27 -21.86
CA TYR A 342 -43.72 11.50 -21.08
C TYR A 342 -44.42 10.39 -21.90
N ARG A 343 -44.77 9.24 -21.26
CA ARG A 343 -45.90 8.32 -21.58
C ARG A 343 -45.85 7.62 -22.98
N SER A 344 -46.42 6.44 -23.24
CA SER A 344 -47.42 5.61 -22.54
C SER A 344 -47.21 4.10 -22.80
N ASP A 345 -47.82 3.25 -21.97
CA ASP A 345 -48.35 1.90 -22.32
C ASP A 345 -49.55 2.00 -23.32
N PRO A 346 -50.13 0.93 -23.95
CA PRO A 346 -49.94 -0.51 -23.67
C PRO A 346 -49.90 -1.47 -24.91
N SER A 347 -49.85 -2.79 -24.58
CA SER A 347 -50.67 -3.89 -25.15
C SER A 347 -50.17 -4.77 -26.33
N ASN A 348 -50.67 -6.02 -26.26
CA ASN A 348 -50.82 -7.07 -27.29
C ASN A 348 -49.56 -7.57 -28.03
N SER A 349 -49.09 -8.82 -27.88
CA SER A 349 -49.70 -10.18 -27.93
C SER A 349 -49.72 -10.79 -29.34
N GLU A 350 -49.03 -11.93 -29.51
CA GLU A 350 -49.62 -13.18 -30.03
C GLU A 350 -48.61 -14.34 -30.01
N THR A 351 -49.10 -15.58 -29.97
CA THR A 351 -48.30 -16.81 -30.09
C THR A 351 -49.00 -17.83 -31.01
N PRO A 352 -48.27 -18.37 -31.99
CA PRO A 352 -48.39 -19.78 -32.40
C PRO A 352 -47.15 -20.57 -31.92
N LYS A 353 -47.17 -21.86 -31.55
CA LYS A 353 -47.73 -23.08 -32.21
C LYS A 353 -47.08 -23.35 -33.59
N HIS A 354 -46.63 -24.56 -33.94
CA HIS A 354 -46.74 -25.88 -33.29
C HIS A 354 -45.66 -26.83 -33.86
N SER A 355 -45.05 -27.68 -33.01
CA SER A 355 -44.75 -29.12 -33.25
C SER A 355 -43.92 -29.57 -34.49
N PRO A 356 -43.54 -30.86 -34.64
CA PRO A 356 -43.66 -32.01 -33.73
C PRO A 356 -42.97 -31.80 -32.37
#